data_AF-A0A3G2R8H3-F1
#
_entry.id   AF-A0A3G2R8H3-F1
#
_cell.length_a   1.000
_cell.length_b   1.000
_cell.length_c   1.000
_cell.angle_alpha   90.00
_cell.angle_beta   90.00
_cell.angle_gamma   90.00
#
_symmetry.space_group_name_H-M   'P 1'
#
loop_
_entity.id
_entity.type
_entity.pdbx_description
1 polymer ?
#
loop_
_entity_poly.entity_id
_entity_poly.type
_entity_poly.pdbx_seq_one_letter_code
_entity_poly.pdbx_strand_id
1 'polypeptide(L)'
;MINSKAQISNRDLAILEDAIKDINLSFTDVRNEIKGLGIQLSQIGKITDLINDIAEQTNLLALNATIEAARAGEAGRGFAVVAEEIRKLAEQSKTSSSNISSLLENLMNKSNLAIKTSDIMKDKLNGQITVIGNSVNSFKEIIIMWKKFFQESVI
;
A
#
# COMPACT_ATOMS: atom_id res chain seq x y z
N MET A 1 39.55 27.29 15.74
CA MET A 1 38.89 26.94 14.46
C MET A 1 38.46 25.47 14.38
N ILE A 2 39.32 24.49 14.74
CA ILE A 2 38.97 23.05 14.68
C ILE A 2 37.83 22.71 15.65
N ASN A 3 37.94 23.10 16.93
CA ASN A 3 36.89 22.87 17.93
C ASN A 3 35.53 23.47 17.53
N SER A 4 35.51 24.72 17.03
CA SER A 4 34.26 25.34 16.59
C SER A 4 33.64 24.64 15.37
N LYS A 5 34.46 24.17 14.42
CA LYS A 5 33.98 23.38 13.27
C LYS A 5 33.40 22.03 13.72
N ALA A 6 34.06 21.31 14.62
CA ALA A 6 33.57 20.04 15.15
C ALA A 6 32.25 20.21 15.95
N GLN A 7 32.10 21.30 16.70
CA GLN A 7 30.85 21.63 17.39
C GLN A 7 29.71 21.92 16.41
N ILE A 8 29.98 22.69 15.34
CA ILE A 8 29.00 22.96 14.28
C ILE A 8 28.59 21.65 13.61
N SER A 9 29.55 20.79 13.24
CA SER A 9 29.25 19.49 12.63
C SER A 9 28.39 18.60 13.54
N ASN A 10 28.64 18.57 14.85
CA ASN A 10 27.79 17.83 15.79
C ASN A 10 26.36 18.39 15.87
N ARG A 11 26.22 19.72 15.83
CA ARG A 11 24.89 20.35 15.80
C ARG A 11 24.15 20.02 14.52
N ASP A 12 24.81 20.10 13.38
CA ASP A 12 24.21 19.83 12.07
C ASP A 12 23.84 18.33 11.94
N LEU A 13 24.65 17.42 12.51
CA LEU A 13 24.34 15.99 12.60
C LEU A 13 23.15 15.70 13.52
N ALA A 14 22.97 16.45 14.61
CA ALA A 14 21.79 16.31 15.48
C ALA A 14 20.50 16.72 14.75
N ILE A 15 20.56 17.79 13.95
CA ILE A 15 19.44 18.20 13.07
C ILE A 15 19.13 17.10 12.04
N LEU A 16 20.18 16.50 11.45
CA LEU A 16 20.00 15.41 10.50
C LEU A 16 19.41 14.15 11.16
N GLU A 17 19.80 13.82 12.39
CA GLU A 17 19.23 12.71 13.15
C GLU A 17 17.72 12.90 13.37
N ASP A 18 17.31 14.12 13.73
CA ASP A 18 15.91 14.48 13.92
C ASP A 18 15.11 14.38 12.62
N ALA A 19 15.65 14.92 11.52
CA ALA A 19 15.03 14.81 10.20
C ALA A 19 14.83 13.34 9.76
N ILE A 20 15.77 12.45 10.07
CA ILE A 20 15.62 11.02 9.76
C ILE A 20 14.55 10.35 10.64
N LYS A 21 14.41 10.76 11.90
CA LYS A 21 13.31 10.29 12.77
C LYS A 21 11.96 10.71 12.21
N ASP A 22 11.83 11.95 11.74
CA ASP A 22 10.61 12.45 11.11
C ASP A 22 10.26 11.69 9.82
N ILE A 23 11.27 11.38 9.00
CA ILE A 23 11.08 10.54 7.81
C ILE A 23 10.61 9.13 8.21
N ASN A 24 11.18 8.54 9.26
CA ASN A 24 10.75 7.23 9.79
C ASN A 24 9.29 7.23 10.26
N LEU A 25 8.84 8.31 10.90
CA LEU A 25 7.43 8.49 11.28
C LEU A 25 6.55 8.58 10.03
N SER A 26 6.94 9.39 9.05
CA SER A 26 6.22 9.54 7.78
C SER A 26 6.06 8.22 7.03
N PHE A 27 7.11 7.38 6.98
CA PHE A 27 7.01 6.04 6.38
C PHE A 27 6.10 5.10 7.17
N THR A 28 6.06 5.25 8.50
CA THR A 28 5.13 4.48 9.33
C THR A 28 3.68 4.86 9.02
N ASP A 29 3.40 6.15 8.80
CA ASP A 29 2.08 6.63 8.40
C ASP A 29 1.70 6.13 7.01
N VAL A 30 2.59 6.25 6.03
CA VAL A 30 2.40 5.70 4.68
C VAL A 30 2.08 4.21 4.73
N ARG A 31 2.80 3.43 5.55
CA ARG A 31 2.53 2.00 5.74
C ARG A 31 1.12 1.74 6.30
N ASN A 32 0.67 2.54 7.25
CA ASN A 32 -0.66 2.39 7.83
C ASN A 32 -1.77 2.73 6.83
N GLU A 33 -1.59 3.78 6.03
CA GLU A 33 -2.50 4.13 4.93
C GLU A 33 -2.60 3.01 3.89
N ILE A 34 -1.46 2.43 3.49
CA ILE A 34 -1.45 1.31 2.53
C ILE A 34 -2.14 0.06 3.10
N LYS A 35 -2.00 -0.20 4.41
CA LYS A 35 -2.76 -1.28 5.08
C LYS A 35 -4.27 -0.98 5.08
N GLY A 36 -4.66 0.25 5.35
CA GLY A 36 -6.05 0.72 5.25
C GLY A 36 -6.63 0.47 3.86
N LEU A 37 -5.88 0.83 2.81
CA LEU A 37 -6.23 0.53 1.43
C LEU A 37 -6.40 -0.98 1.18
N GLY A 38 -5.52 -1.82 1.73
CA GLY A 38 -5.65 -3.28 1.62
C GLY A 38 -6.95 -3.83 2.21
N ILE A 39 -7.40 -3.28 3.34
CA ILE A 39 -8.69 -3.65 3.97
C ILE A 39 -9.85 -3.22 3.08
N GLN A 40 -9.83 -2.00 2.54
CA GLN A 40 -10.86 -1.50 1.63
C GLN A 40 -10.95 -2.33 0.34
N LEU A 41 -9.81 -2.67 -0.26
CA LEU A 41 -9.76 -3.55 -1.44
C LEU A 41 -10.37 -4.93 -1.16
N SER A 42 -10.12 -5.49 0.02
CA SER A 42 -10.75 -6.75 0.43
C SER A 42 -12.27 -6.64 0.57
N GLN A 43 -12.77 -5.52 1.08
CA GLN A 43 -14.22 -5.27 1.14
C GLN A 43 -14.84 -5.15 -0.25
N ILE A 44 -14.17 -4.45 -1.18
CA ILE A 44 -14.63 -4.36 -2.58
C ILE A 44 -14.60 -5.74 -3.25
N GLY A 45 -13.62 -6.59 -2.94
CA GLY A 45 -13.56 -7.97 -3.41
C GLY A 45 -14.80 -8.76 -3.02
N LYS A 46 -15.20 -8.72 -1.74
CA LYS A 46 -16.43 -9.39 -1.26
C LYS A 46 -17.70 -8.91 -1.96
N ILE A 47 -17.78 -7.62 -2.27
CA ILE A 47 -18.92 -7.05 -3.01
C ILE A 47 -18.90 -7.56 -4.45
N THR A 48 -17.72 -7.65 -5.06
CA THR A 48 -17.54 -8.13 -6.43
C THR A 48 -17.91 -9.62 -6.55
N ASP A 49 -17.53 -10.43 -5.57
CA ASP A 49 -17.95 -11.84 -5.46
C ASP A 49 -19.48 -11.96 -5.37
N LEU A 50 -20.12 -11.13 -4.53
CA LEU A 50 -21.58 -11.10 -4.43
C LEU A 50 -22.25 -10.72 -5.77
N ILE A 51 -21.70 -9.75 -6.51
CA ILE A 51 -22.24 -9.38 -7.83
C ILE A 51 -22.09 -10.55 -8.81
N ASN A 52 -20.97 -11.26 -8.79
CA ASN A 52 -20.75 -12.45 -9.60
C ASN A 52 -21.78 -13.56 -9.29
N ASP A 53 -22.06 -13.81 -8.01
CA ASP A 53 -23.07 -14.78 -7.58
C ASP A 53 -24.48 -14.37 -8.03
N ILE A 54 -24.84 -13.09 -7.90
CA ILE A 54 -26.13 -12.55 -8.36
C ILE A 54 -26.24 -12.68 -9.89
N ALA A 55 -25.18 -12.39 -10.63
CA ALA A 55 -25.14 -12.54 -12.07
C ALA A 55 -25.35 -14.01 -12.49
N GLU A 56 -24.71 -14.95 -11.80
CA GLU A 56 -24.88 -16.38 -12.06
C GLU A 56 -26.31 -16.87 -11.77
N GLN A 57 -26.88 -16.47 -10.63
CA GLN A 57 -28.28 -16.79 -10.30
C GLN A 57 -29.26 -16.17 -11.31
N THR A 58 -29.03 -14.93 -11.72
CA THR A 58 -29.86 -14.23 -12.72
C THR A 58 -29.77 -14.92 -14.07
N ASN A 59 -28.58 -15.38 -14.47
CA ASN A 59 -28.38 -16.15 -15.69
C ASN A 59 -29.15 -17.48 -15.66
N LEU A 60 -29.12 -18.20 -14.54
CA LEU A 60 -29.89 -19.44 -14.36
C LEU A 60 -31.41 -19.20 -14.36
N LEU A 61 -31.88 -18.13 -13.71
CA LEU A 61 -33.29 -17.73 -13.73
C LEU A 61 -33.76 -17.38 -15.14
N ALA A 62 -32.95 -16.62 -15.88
CA ALA A 62 -33.23 -16.27 -17.27
C ALA A 62 -33.27 -17.51 -18.17
N LEU A 63 -32.36 -18.45 -17.98
CA LEU A 63 -32.37 -19.73 -18.71
C LEU A 63 -33.67 -20.51 -18.46
N ASN A 64 -34.09 -20.63 -17.19
CA ASN A 64 -35.34 -21.30 -16.84
C ASN A 64 -36.57 -20.59 -17.46
N ALA A 65 -36.58 -19.26 -17.47
CA ALA A 65 -37.63 -18.48 -18.11
C ALA A 65 -37.68 -18.70 -19.63
N THR A 66 -36.53 -18.79 -20.30
CA THR A 66 -36.45 -19.13 -21.73
C THR A 66 -37.03 -20.52 -22.01
N ILE A 67 -36.74 -21.51 -21.17
CA ILE A 67 -37.27 -22.88 -21.29
C ILE A 67 -38.80 -22.89 -21.14
N GLU A 68 -39.33 -22.21 -20.12
CA GLU A 68 -40.79 -22.17 -19.89
C GLU A 68 -41.52 -21.38 -20.98
N ALA A 69 -40.89 -20.30 -21.49
CA ALA A 69 -41.40 -19.55 -22.63
C ALA A 69 -41.47 -20.40 -23.90
N ALA A 70 -40.46 -21.25 -24.16
CA ALA A 70 -40.50 -22.20 -25.27
C ALA A 70 -41.62 -23.23 -25.10
N ARG A 71 -41.86 -23.69 -23.86
CA ARG A 71 -42.94 -24.64 -23.53
C ARG A 71 -44.34 -24.05 -23.75
N ALA A 72 -44.52 -22.75 -23.51
CA ALA A 72 -45.77 -22.03 -23.77
C ALA A 72 -46.04 -21.77 -25.27
N GLY A 73 -45.13 -22.14 -26.17
CA GLY A 73 -45.31 -22.02 -27.62
C GLY A 73 -45.45 -20.57 -28.07
N GLU A 74 -46.45 -20.27 -28.91
CA GLU A 74 -46.66 -18.90 -29.41
C GLU A 74 -46.95 -17.88 -28.31
N ALA A 75 -47.64 -18.28 -27.23
CA ALA A 75 -47.96 -17.40 -26.11
C ALA A 75 -46.71 -16.96 -25.32
N GLY A 76 -45.62 -17.74 -25.39
CA GLY A 76 -44.36 -17.46 -24.70
C GLY A 76 -43.35 -16.63 -25.49
N ARG A 77 -43.60 -16.34 -26.79
CA ARG A 77 -42.61 -15.67 -27.66
C ARG A 77 -42.08 -14.34 -27.11
N GLY A 78 -42.96 -13.50 -26.56
CA GLY A 78 -42.56 -12.21 -25.97
C GLY A 78 -41.69 -12.40 -24.71
N PHE A 79 -42.05 -13.37 -23.87
CA PHE A 79 -41.28 -13.71 -22.66
C PHE A 79 -39.91 -14.30 -23.00
N ALA A 80 -39.79 -15.09 -24.08
CA ALA A 80 -38.52 -15.64 -24.53
C ALA A 80 -37.51 -14.55 -24.92
N VAL A 81 -37.97 -13.48 -25.57
CA VAL A 81 -37.10 -12.34 -25.95
C VAL A 81 -36.59 -11.61 -24.71
N VAL A 82 -37.46 -11.36 -23.74
CA VAL A 82 -37.08 -10.70 -22.48
C VAL A 82 -36.11 -11.56 -21.68
N ALA A 83 -36.39 -12.87 -21.57
CA ALA A 83 -35.52 -13.81 -20.85
C ALA A 83 -34.12 -13.88 -21.48
N GLU A 84 -34.02 -13.90 -22.81
CA GLU A 84 -32.71 -13.88 -23.49
C GLU A 84 -31.93 -12.58 -23.26
N GLU A 85 -32.62 -11.42 -23.17
CA GLU A 85 -31.95 -10.16 -22.88
C GLU A 85 -31.45 -10.08 -21.43
N ILE A 86 -32.24 -10.58 -20.47
CA ILE A 86 -31.79 -10.73 -19.08
C ILE A 86 -30.57 -11.65 -18.99
N ARG A 87 -30.57 -12.76 -19.74
CA ARG A 87 -29.45 -13.70 -19.80
C ARG A 87 -28.16 -13.01 -20.26
N LYS A 88 -28.24 -12.19 -21.32
CA LYS A 88 -27.10 -11.42 -21.83
C LYS A 88 -26.58 -10.40 -20.81
N LEU A 89 -27.48 -9.67 -20.14
CA LEU A 89 -27.10 -8.71 -19.10
C LEU A 89 -26.42 -9.38 -17.91
N ALA A 90 -26.88 -10.58 -17.54
CA ALA A 90 -26.28 -11.39 -16.50
C ALA A 90 -24.86 -11.83 -16.89
N GLU A 91 -24.64 -12.32 -18.12
CA GLU A 91 -23.31 -12.71 -18.61
C GLU A 91 -22.35 -11.52 -18.71
N GLN A 92 -22.84 -10.36 -19.14
CA GLN A 92 -22.07 -9.12 -19.13
C GLN A 92 -21.68 -8.71 -17.71
N SER A 93 -22.61 -8.80 -16.74
CA SER A 93 -22.34 -8.49 -15.34
C SER A 93 -21.30 -9.44 -14.73
N LYS A 94 -21.34 -10.73 -15.08
CA LYS A 94 -20.34 -11.74 -14.70
C LYS A 94 -18.96 -11.37 -15.23
N THR A 95 -18.88 -11.03 -16.52
CA THR A 95 -17.63 -10.62 -17.18
C THR A 95 -17.03 -9.36 -16.54
N SER A 96 -17.86 -8.34 -16.29
CA SER A 96 -17.43 -7.10 -15.63
C SER A 96 -16.92 -7.36 -14.21
N SER A 97 -17.62 -8.21 -13.45
CA SER A 97 -17.20 -8.57 -12.08
C SER A 97 -15.87 -9.29 -12.07
N SER A 98 -15.66 -10.26 -12.98
CA SER A 98 -14.38 -10.95 -13.15
C SER A 98 -13.23 -10.00 -13.47
N ASN A 99 -13.45 -9.02 -14.36
CA ASN A 99 -12.47 -7.99 -14.67
C ASN A 99 -12.13 -7.12 -13.45
N ILE A 100 -13.14 -6.76 -12.64
CA ILE A 100 -12.94 -6.04 -11.38
C ILE A 100 -12.10 -6.88 -10.42
N SER A 101 -12.39 -8.17 -10.25
CA SER A 101 -11.60 -9.07 -9.39
C SER A 101 -10.13 -9.12 -9.79
N SER A 102 -9.83 -9.20 -11.10
CA SER A 102 -8.44 -9.14 -11.59
C SER A 102 -7.76 -7.79 -11.29
N LEU A 103 -8.48 -6.68 -11.43
CA LEU A 103 -7.94 -5.36 -11.05
C LEU A 103 -7.67 -5.26 -9.55
N LEU A 104 -8.55 -5.81 -8.71
CA LEU A 104 -8.37 -5.84 -7.26
C LEU A 104 -7.15 -6.66 -6.85
N GLU A 105 -6.93 -7.83 -7.46
CA GLU A 105 -5.76 -8.66 -7.21
C GLU A 105 -4.45 -7.90 -7.54
N ASN A 106 -4.43 -7.22 -8.68
CA ASN A 106 -3.30 -6.36 -9.07
C ASN A 106 -3.07 -5.21 -8.08
N LEU A 107 -4.13 -4.58 -7.58
CA LEU A 107 -4.03 -3.51 -6.58
C LEU A 107 -3.55 -4.04 -5.22
N MET A 108 -4.02 -5.21 -4.79
CA MET A 108 -3.54 -5.88 -3.58
C MET A 108 -2.04 -6.20 -3.69
N ASN A 109 -1.60 -6.71 -4.83
CA ASN A 109 -0.18 -6.98 -5.08
C ASN A 109 0.67 -5.71 -5.03
N LYS A 110 0.21 -4.60 -5.63
CA LYS A 110 0.88 -3.29 -5.55
C LYS A 110 0.92 -2.75 -4.12
N SER A 111 -0.16 -2.89 -3.36
CA SER A 111 -0.22 -2.50 -1.95
C SER A 111 0.81 -3.29 -1.11
N ASN A 112 0.88 -4.60 -1.29
CA ASN A 112 1.87 -5.45 -0.62
C ASN A 112 3.31 -5.07 -0.99
N LEU A 113 3.57 -4.74 -2.25
CA LEU A 113 4.89 -4.26 -2.68
C LEU A 113 5.25 -2.92 -2.00
N ALA A 114 4.29 -2.00 -1.91
CA ALA A 114 4.51 -0.71 -1.25
C ALA A 114 4.81 -0.88 0.25
N ILE A 115 4.13 -1.81 0.95
CA ILE A 115 4.46 -2.16 2.35
C ILE A 115 5.90 -2.69 2.45
N LYS A 116 6.31 -3.62 1.58
CA LYS A 116 7.69 -4.16 1.57
C LYS A 116 8.73 -3.07 1.35
N THR A 117 8.49 -2.18 0.39
CA THR A 117 9.37 -1.04 0.12
C THR A 117 9.46 -0.10 1.32
N SER A 118 8.34 0.15 2.00
CA SER A 118 8.33 0.95 3.23
C SER A 118 9.13 0.31 4.36
N ASP A 119 9.06 -1.00 4.52
CA ASP A 119 9.83 -1.73 5.53
C ASP A 119 11.35 -1.67 5.22
N ILE A 120 11.75 -1.85 3.96
CA ILE A 120 13.14 -1.69 3.51
C ILE A 120 13.65 -0.26 3.77
N MET A 121 12.82 0.75 3.51
CA MET A 121 13.18 2.15 3.75
C MET A 121 13.42 2.42 5.24
N LYS A 122 12.57 1.88 6.13
CA LYS A 122 12.76 1.98 7.58
C LYS A 122 14.10 1.40 8.03
N ASP A 123 14.47 0.23 7.53
CA ASP A 123 15.75 -0.40 7.86
C ASP A 123 16.94 0.44 7.39
N LYS A 124 16.84 1.00 6.18
CA LYS A 124 17.88 1.88 5.61
C LYS A 124 18.04 3.17 6.42
N LEU A 125 16.95 3.78 6.88
CA LEU A 125 16.96 4.97 7.72
C LEU A 125 17.55 4.68 9.11
N ASN A 126 17.24 3.53 9.71
CA ASN A 126 17.86 3.10 10.97
C ASN A 126 19.38 2.92 10.83
N GLY A 127 19.83 2.39 9.70
CA GLY A 127 21.26 2.35 9.36
C GLY A 127 21.89 3.75 9.31
N GLN A 128 21.20 4.74 8.74
CA GLN A 128 21.69 6.12 8.71
C GLN A 128 21.79 6.75 10.11
N ILE A 129 20.83 6.50 11.01
CA ILE A 129 20.91 6.94 12.42
C ILE A 129 22.18 6.39 13.07
N THR A 130 22.55 5.14 12.79
CA THR A 130 23.76 4.51 13.33
C THR A 130 25.03 5.21 12.81
N VAL A 131 25.09 5.51 11.51
CA VAL A 131 26.23 6.23 10.90
C VAL A 131 26.36 7.66 11.45
N ILE A 132 25.25 8.35 11.67
CA ILE A 132 25.21 9.67 12.30
C ILE A 132 25.73 9.59 13.73
N GLY A 133 25.25 8.62 14.51
CA GLY A 133 25.71 8.40 15.89
C GLY A 133 27.22 8.17 15.98
N ASN A 134 27.78 7.38 15.07
CA ASN A 134 29.23 7.18 14.97
C ASN A 134 29.97 8.49 14.64
N SER A 135 29.45 9.26 13.68
CA SER A 135 30.03 10.56 13.30
C SER A 135 30.01 11.57 14.47
N VAL A 136 28.91 11.62 15.21
CA VAL A 136 28.77 12.45 16.41
C VAL A 136 29.82 12.08 17.47
N ASN A 137 30.05 10.79 17.68
CA ASN A 137 31.07 10.32 18.60
C ASN A 137 32.48 10.69 18.14
N SER A 138 32.83 10.51 16.86
CA SER A 138 34.13 10.92 16.33
C SER A 138 34.40 12.42 16.50
N PHE A 139 33.40 13.28 16.25
CA PHE A 139 33.55 14.71 16.50
C PHE A 139 33.65 15.06 17.99
N LYS A 140 32.94 14.35 18.87
CA LYS A 140 33.12 14.48 20.34
C LYS A 140 34.54 14.12 20.75
N GLU A 141 35.11 13.04 20.22
CA GLU A 141 36.50 12.64 20.47
C GLU A 141 37.49 13.71 19.99
N ILE A 142 37.30 14.27 18.78
CA ILE A 142 38.12 15.38 18.27
C ILE A 142 38.08 16.59 19.22
N ILE A 143 36.89 16.95 19.73
CA ILE A 143 36.72 18.06 20.68
C ILE A 143 37.48 17.77 21.98
N ILE A 144 37.39 16.54 22.50
CA ILE A 144 38.08 16.12 23.73
C ILE A 144 39.60 16.14 23.54
N MET A 145 40.11 15.55 22.45
CA MET A 145 41.53 15.54 22.12
C MET A 145 42.07 16.95 21.96
N TRP A 146 41.34 17.82 21.27
CA TRP A 146 41.70 19.22 21.12
C TRP A 146 41.82 19.93 22.47
N LYS A 147 40.85 19.76 23.38
CA LYS A 147 40.92 20.35 24.73
C LYS A 147 42.14 19.86 25.53
N LYS A 148 42.45 18.56 25.48
CA LYS A 148 43.62 17.98 26.16
C LYS A 148 44.93 18.58 25.65
N PHE A 149 45.10 18.65 24.32
CA PHE A 149 46.31 19.20 23.70
C PHE A 149 46.61 20.63 24.18
N PHE A 150 45.60 21.50 24.26
CA PHE A 150 45.79 22.87 24.74
C PHE A 150 46.00 22.97 26.25
N GLN A 151 45.52 22.02 27.06
CA GLN A 151 45.83 21.97 28.49
C GLN A 151 47.28 21.54 28.75
N GLU A 152 47.81 20.62 27.95
CA GLU A 152 49.20 20.16 28.04
C GLU A 152 50.21 21.17 27.46
N SER A 153 49.78 22.06 26.56
CA SER A 153 50.63 23.08 25.92
C SER A 153 50.82 24.37 26.75
N VAL A 154 50.15 24.50 27.90
CA VAL A 154 50.19 25.68 28.80
C VAL A 154 51.09 25.43 30.03
N ILE A 155 51.85 24.33 30.01
CA ILE A 155 52.95 24.00 30.94
C ILE A 155 54.25 24.01 30.13
#